data_AF-F0JFV5-F1
#
_entry.id   AF-F0JFV5-F1
#
_cell.length_a   1.000
_cell.length_b   1.000
_cell.length_c   1.000
_cell.angle_alpha   90.00
_cell.angle_beta   90.00
_cell.angle_gamma   90.00
#
_symmetry.space_group_name_H-M   'P 1'
#
loop_
_entity.id
_entity.type
_entity.pdbx_description
1 polymer ?
#
loop_
_entity_poly.entity_id
_entity_poly.type
_entity_poly.pdbx_seq_one_letter_code
_entity_poly.pdbx_strand_id
1 'polypeptide(L)' 'MPAVQDDEWVVAESYPVREMEANGVTPKWVEGKWLDVAEDMALIPENNVRLIVEDGVCRVEVSTYLMECMRGF' A
#
# COMPACT_ATOMS: atom_id res chain seq x y z
N MET A 1 15.99 8.65 -11.50
CA MET A 1 15.14 8.71 -10.29
C MET A 1 15.99 8.20 -9.14
N PRO A 2 16.11 8.92 -8.02
CA PRO A 2 16.80 8.38 -6.85
C PRO A 2 16.03 7.13 -6.38
N ALA A 3 16.75 6.06 -6.10
CA ALA A 3 16.16 4.90 -5.44
C ALA A 3 15.67 5.35 -4.05
N VAL A 4 14.41 5.08 -3.75
CA VAL A 4 13.83 5.28 -2.42
C VAL A 4 14.75 4.58 -1.42
N GLN A 5 15.21 5.30 -0.38
CA GLN A 5 16.06 4.74 0.67
C GLN A 5 15.35 3.53 1.30
N ASP A 6 16.04 2.39 1.32
CA ASP A 6 15.54 1.02 1.46
C ASP A 6 14.70 0.65 2.72
N ASP A 7 14.36 1.54 3.66
CA ASP A 7 13.87 1.08 4.98
C ASP A 7 12.61 1.75 5.56
N GLU A 8 12.07 2.81 4.97
CA GLU A 8 10.89 3.48 5.57
C GLU A 8 9.59 3.20 4.81
N TRP A 9 8.86 2.21 5.32
CA TRP A 9 7.51 1.86 4.90
C TRP A 9 6.49 2.38 5.91
N VAL A 10 5.41 2.98 5.41
CA VAL A 10 4.32 3.52 6.22
C VAL A 10 3.09 2.64 6.04
N VAL A 11 2.47 2.25 7.14
CA VAL A 11 1.18 1.55 7.10
C VAL A 11 0.10 2.52 6.61
N ALA A 12 -0.39 2.28 5.40
CA ALA A 12 -1.45 3.10 4.81
C ALA A 12 -2.83 2.60 5.24
N GLU A 13 -3.06 1.29 5.16
CA GLU A 13 -4.32 0.65 5.52
C GLU A 13 -4.07 -0.70 6.21
N SER A 14 -4.90 -1.06 7.19
CA SER A 14 -4.81 -2.34 7.91
C SER A 14 -6.20 -2.83 8.27
N TYR A 15 -6.54 -4.06 7.86
CA TYR A 15 -7.86 -4.66 8.05
C TYR A 15 -7.76 -6.13 8.46
N PRO A 16 -8.63 -6.62 9.36
CA PRO A 16 -8.80 -8.05 9.57
C PRO A 16 -9.34 -8.71 8.30
N VAL A 17 -8.69 -9.77 7.81
CA VAL A 17 -9.10 -10.47 6.57
C VAL A 17 -10.54 -10.97 6.64
N ARG A 18 -10.96 -11.46 7.82
CA ARG A 18 -12.34 -11.92 8.05
C ARG A 18 -13.38 -10.84 7.80
N GLU A 19 -13.09 -9.59 8.17
CA GLU A 19 -14.01 -8.47 7.92
C GLU A 19 -14.01 -8.08 6.46
N MET A 20 -12.85 -8.14 5.79
CA MET A 20 -12.76 -7.88 4.35
C MET A 20 -13.61 -8.88 3.55
N GLU A 21 -13.45 -10.17 3.83
CA GLU A 21 -14.20 -11.25 3.17
C GLU A 21 -15.71 -11.11 3.38
N ALA A 22 -16.14 -10.74 4.59
CA ALA A 22 -17.56 -10.51 4.91
C ALA A 22 -18.16 -9.36 4.07
N ASN A 23 -17.35 -8.40 3.64
CA ASN A 23 -17.74 -7.27 2.80
C ASN A 23 -17.45 -7.50 1.31
N GLY A 24 -17.01 -8.70 0.91
CA GLY A 24 -16.64 -9.02 -0.47
C GLY A 24 -15.35 -8.33 -0.95
N VAL A 25 -14.52 -7.86 -0.03
CA VAL A 25 -13.24 -7.22 -0.31
C VAL A 25 -12.11 -8.25 -0.11
N THR A 26 -11.12 -8.23 -0.98
CA THR A 26 -9.95 -9.12 -0.87
C THR A 26 -8.68 -8.30 -0.63
N PRO A 27 -7.65 -8.88 0.02
CA PRO A 27 -6.34 -8.22 0.17
C PRO A 27 -5.77 -7.71 -1.15
N LYS A 28 -5.89 -8.50 -2.23
CA LYS A 28 -5.47 -8.13 -3.59
C LYS A 28 -6.21 -6.92 -4.15
N TRP A 29 -7.50 -6.77 -3.80
CA TRP A 29 -8.26 -5.60 -4.23
C TRP A 29 -7.73 -4.32 -3.58
N VAL A 30 -7.40 -4.37 -2.29
CA VAL A 30 -6.80 -3.22 -1.57
C VAL A 30 -5.40 -2.93 -2.09
N GLU A 31 -4.59 -3.95 -2.35
CA GLU A 31 -3.29 -3.80 -3.01
C GLU A 31 -3.43 -3.10 -4.37
N GLY A 32 -4.34 -3.59 -5.24
CA GLY A 32 -4.60 -3.01 -6.56
C GLY A 32 -4.95 -1.53 -6.49
N LYS A 33 -5.83 -1.15 -5.55
CA LYS A 33 -6.17 0.27 -5.31
C LYS A 33 -4.93 1.13 -5.04
N TRP A 34 -3.97 0.63 -4.25
CA TRP A 34 -2.76 1.38 -3.94
C TRP A 34 -1.74 1.37 -5.09
N LEU A 35 -1.67 0.28 -5.86
CA LEU A 35 -0.87 0.23 -7.08
C LEU A 35 -1.35 1.26 -8.10
N ASP A 36 -2.66 1.39 -8.29
CA ASP A 36 -3.26 2.40 -9.18
C ASP A 36 -2.89 3.83 -8.72
N VAL A 37 -2.93 4.09 -7.41
CA VAL A 37 -2.50 5.40 -6.84
C VAL A 37 -1.03 5.67 -7.12
N ALA A 38 -0.16 4.67 -6.97
CA ALA A 38 1.26 4.83 -7.27
C ALA A 38 1.48 5.13 -8.75
N GLU A 39 0.74 4.47 -9.65
CA GLU A 39 0.78 4.70 -11.10
C GLU A 39 0.30 6.12 -11.46
N ASP A 40 -0.82 6.58 -10.88
CA ASP A 40 -1.37 7.93 -11.07
C ASP A 40 -0.39 9.02 -10.63
N MET A 41 0.48 8.72 -9.65
CA MET A 41 1.54 9.62 -9.18
C MET A 41 2.85 9.52 -9.97
N ALA A 42 2.86 8.77 -11.07
CA ALA A 42 4.04 8.48 -11.89
C ALA A 42 5.18 7.81 -11.10
N LEU A 43 4.83 6.97 -10.11
CA LEU A 43 5.76 6.15 -9.33
C LEU A 43 5.79 4.73 -9.87
N ILE A 44 6.85 4.00 -9.52
CA ILE A 44 6.96 2.57 -9.82
C ILE A 44 6.18 1.81 -8.73
N PRO A 45 5.00 1.23 -9.02
CA PRO A 45 4.12 0.69 -7.98
C PRO A 45 4.79 -0.38 -7.11
N GLU A 46 5.56 -1.28 -7.72
CA GLU A 46 6.25 -2.39 -7.06
C GLU A 46 7.33 -1.93 -6.06
N ASN A 47 7.82 -0.70 -6.22
CA ASN A 47 8.80 -0.10 -5.31
C ASN A 47 8.15 0.75 -4.22
N ASN A 48 6.84 1.05 -4.34
CA ASN A 48 6.16 2.02 -3.51
C ASN A 48 4.95 1.45 -2.76
N VAL A 49 4.52 0.24 -3.07
CA VAL A 49 3.38 -0.44 -2.46
C VAL A 49 3.75 -1.88 -2.18
N ARG A 50 3.46 -2.36 -0.98
CA ARG A 50 3.56 -3.78 -0.64
C ARG A 50 2.39 -4.22 0.21
N LEU A 51 1.90 -5.42 -0.06
CA LEU A 51 0.88 -6.09 0.73
C LEU A 51 1.52 -7.09 1.69
N ILE A 52 1.18 -6.99 2.96
CA ILE A 52 1.58 -7.93 4.02
C ILE A 52 0.31 -8.57 4.58
N VAL A 53 0.26 -9.90 4.57
CA VAL A 53 -0.84 -10.66 5.18
C VAL A 53 -0.26 -11.59 6.23
N GLU A 54 -0.43 -11.22 7.50
CA GLU A 54 0.09 -11.94 8.65
C GLU A 54 -0.98 -12.02 9.75
N ASP A 55 -1.05 -13.14 10.47
CA ASP A 55 -2.00 -13.38 11.57
C ASP A 55 -3.48 -13.09 11.26
N GLY A 56 -3.88 -13.27 9.99
CA GLY A 56 -5.25 -12.98 9.55
C GLY A 56 -5.56 -11.48 9.44
N VAL A 57 -4.53 -10.63 9.43
CA VAL A 57 -4.61 -9.19 9.18
C VAL A 57 -3.93 -8.88 7.86
N CYS A 58 -4.64 -8.17 6.99
CA CYS A 58 -4.14 -7.60 5.75
C CYS A 58 -3.66 -6.18 6.02
N ARG A 59 -2.41 -5.90 5.72
CA ARG A 59 -1.78 -4.59 5.86
C ARG A 59 -1.19 -4.16 4.52
N VAL A 60 -1.57 -2.97 4.07
CA VAL A 60 -0.92 -2.33 2.93
C VAL A 60 0.05 -1.30 3.46
N GLU A 61 1.30 -1.44 3.06
CA GLU A 61 2.36 -0.50 3.36
C GLU A 61 2.79 0.21 2.08
N VAL A 62 3.01 1.52 2.19
CA VAL A 62 3.48 2.36 1.10
C VAL A 62 4.81 2.99 1.46
N SER A 63 5.60 3.35 0.45
CA SER A 63 6.84 4.09 0.70
C SER A 63 6.54 5.44 1.34
N THR A 64 7.46 5.94 2.17
CA THR A 64 7.40 7.32 2.67
C THR A 64 7.28 8.33 1.54
N TYR A 65 7.96 8.10 0.42
CA TYR A 65 7.89 8.96 -0.76
C TYR A 65 6.46 9.07 -1.31
N LEU A 66 5.76 7.96 -1.51
CA LEU A 66 4.34 7.98 -1.94
C LEU A 66 3.49 8.71 -0.91
N MET A 67 3.75 8.47 0.38
CA MET A 67 3.00 9.11 1.46
C MET A 67 3.25 10.62 1.55
N GLU A 68 4.46 11.09 1.25
CA GLU A 68 4.82 12.50 1.14
C GLU A 68 4.13 13.16 -0.06
N CYS A 69 4.16 12.50 -1.23
CA CYS A 69 3.43 12.96 -2.42
C CYS A 69 1.94 13.15 -2.14
N MET A 70 1.33 12.23 -1.38
CA MET A 70 -0.09 12.32 -0.99
C MET A 70 -0.38 13.45 0.00
N ARG A 71 0.58 13.80 0.86
CA ARG A 71 0.43 14.87 1.86
C ARG A 71 0.61 16.28 1.29
N GLY A 72 1.10 16.41 0.05
CA GLY A 72 1.18 17.68 -0.67
C GLY A 72 2.21 18.67 -0.12
N PHE A 73 3.30 18.18 0.50
CA PHE A 73 4.43 19.01 0.94
C PHE A 73 5.45 19.25 -0.17
#